data_AF-A0A0Q9N6V5-F1
#
_entry.id   AF-A0A0Q9N6V5-F1
#
_cell.length_a   1.000
_cell.length_b   1.000
_cell.length_c   1.000
_cell.angle_alpha   90.00
_cell.angle_beta   90.00
_cell.angle_gamma   90.00
#
_symmetry.space_group_name_H-M   'P 1'
#
loop_
_entity.id
_entity.type
_entity.pdbx_description
1 polymer ?
#
loop_
_entity_poly.entity_id
_entity_poly.type
_entity_poly.pdbx_seq_one_letter_code
_entity_poly.pdbx_strand_id
1 'polypeptide(L)'
;MAMTIVVGSTLLLLLGLLVVVLWGGRSIREPSSARPHRSMGTTEQDFRTDFKLHALRRFLWWANVVSFSALVSALLAAWPGGRLVMRILADTSPASAQGRLTEAQAFVGIPSVGGTMALLFFGALPAGFLAAILFPLVRRWLPRGRLAGPLFGLLLLVWVGSLMDPLRADNIDFNIVGPGWLSVALYAGLALLHGAVVAAAAGWWSRRLPLWRPGAAKFYVPLLAGAILFPPFAVLVVLGYLLLFLWLSVVPVSWLRSARPRRTVPAWVGAGAIVLISAAALPVFISAVVSISSRAG
;
A
#
# COMPACT_ATOMS: atom_id res chain seq x y z
N MET A 1 0.52 0.70 30.93
CA MET A 1 -0.03 1.09 29.60
C MET A 1 1.04 1.12 28.50
N ALA A 2 2.17 1.81 28.70
CA ALA A 2 3.24 1.90 27.70
C ALA A 2 3.78 0.53 27.26
N MET A 3 4.09 -0.35 28.22
CA MET A 3 4.56 -1.72 27.97
C MET A 3 3.55 -2.55 27.15
N THR A 4 2.25 -2.41 27.43
CA THR A 4 1.18 -3.09 26.68
C THR A 4 1.15 -2.67 25.21
N ILE A 5 1.35 -1.38 24.92
CA ILE A 5 1.39 -0.86 23.55
C ILE A 5 2.61 -1.41 22.81
N VAL A 6 3.78 -1.43 23.46
CA VAL A 6 5.01 -1.96 22.87
C VAL A 6 4.88 -3.45 22.58
N VAL A 7 4.48 -4.26 23.57
CA VAL A 7 4.27 -5.70 23.41
C VAL A 7 3.24 -5.99 22.31
N GLY A 8 2.10 -5.29 22.32
CA GLY A 8 1.09 -5.43 21.28
C GLY A 8 1.62 -5.09 19.89
N SER A 9 2.40 -4.01 19.76
CA SER A 9 3.03 -3.62 18.50
C SER A 9 4.03 -4.67 18.03
N THR A 10 4.85 -5.22 18.92
CA THR A 10 5.79 -6.31 18.60
C THR A 10 5.07 -7.54 18.10
N LEU A 11 3.99 -7.98 18.78
CA LEU A 11 3.22 -9.15 18.35
C LEU A 11 2.58 -8.94 16.97
N LEU A 12 2.02 -7.75 16.69
CA LEU A 12 1.47 -7.43 15.38
C LEU A 12 2.54 -7.41 14.28
N LEU A 13 3.72 -6.85 14.56
CA LEU A 13 4.83 -6.83 13.62
C LEU A 13 5.35 -8.25 13.32
N LEU A 14 5.45 -9.11 14.33
CA LEU A 14 5.80 -10.53 14.18
C LEU A 14 4.75 -11.28 13.36
N LEU A 15 3.47 -10.98 13.55
CA LEU A 15 2.40 -11.52 12.71
C LEU A 15 2.53 -11.05 11.25
N GLY A 16 2.94 -9.79 11.02
CA GLY A 16 3.29 -9.27 9.70
C GLY A 16 4.42 -10.06 9.05
N LEU A 17 5.48 -10.36 9.79
CA LEU A 17 6.58 -11.22 9.32
C LEU A 17 6.08 -12.64 9.00
N LEU A 18 5.23 -13.22 9.84
CA LEU A 18 4.62 -14.52 9.59
C LEU A 18 3.80 -14.53 8.29
N VAL A 19 3.02 -13.48 8.03
CA VAL A 19 2.28 -13.29 6.77
C VAL A 19 3.23 -13.28 5.57
N VAL A 20 4.38 -12.60 5.67
CA VAL A 20 5.41 -12.58 4.62
C VAL A 20 6.02 -13.96 4.40
N VAL A 21 6.37 -14.68 5.47
CA VAL A 21 6.92 -16.04 5.37
C VAL A 21 5.93 -16.98 4.71
N LEU A 22 4.67 -16.98 5.15
CA LEU A 22 3.65 -17.89 4.64
C LEU A 22 3.23 -17.56 3.21
N TRP A 23 3.13 -16.28 2.85
CA TRP A 23 2.44 -15.85 1.63
C TRP A 23 3.28 -14.97 0.69
N GLY A 24 4.49 -14.55 1.03
CA GLY A 24 5.29 -13.63 0.22
C GLY A 24 5.65 -14.12 -1.18
N GLY A 25 5.68 -15.44 -1.42
CA GLY A 25 5.97 -16.01 -2.75
C GLY A 25 4.77 -15.99 -3.71
N ARG A 26 3.62 -15.51 -3.25
CA ARG A 26 2.36 -15.68 -3.95
C ARG A 26 2.05 -14.48 -4.86
N SER A 27 1.97 -14.73 -6.16
CA SER A 27 1.49 -13.72 -7.11
C SER A 27 -0.01 -13.45 -7.02
N ILE A 28 -0.42 -12.26 -7.46
CA ILE A 28 -1.83 -11.91 -7.64
C ILE A 28 -2.42 -12.76 -8.77
N ARG A 29 -3.52 -13.46 -8.48
CA ARG A 29 -4.28 -14.23 -9.47
C ARG A 29 -5.53 -13.44 -9.84
N GLU A 30 -5.59 -12.97 -11.09
CA GLU A 30 -6.77 -12.27 -11.59
C GLU A 30 -7.92 -13.25 -11.84
N PRO A 31 -9.18 -12.81 -11.67
CA PRO A 31 -10.33 -13.65 -11.99
C PRO A 31 -10.32 -13.99 -13.48
N SER A 32 -10.71 -15.23 -13.81
CA SER A 32 -10.69 -15.78 -15.16
C SER A 32 -11.34 -14.83 -16.15
N SER A 33 -10.62 -14.44 -17.20
CA SER A 33 -11.07 -13.52 -18.25
C SER A 33 -12.03 -14.18 -19.25
N ALA A 34 -12.86 -15.12 -18.81
CA ALA A 34 -13.84 -15.75 -19.68
C ALA A 34 -14.77 -14.63 -20.18
N ARG A 35 -14.55 -14.20 -21.43
CA ARG A 35 -15.46 -13.28 -22.10
C ARG A 35 -16.84 -13.93 -22.07
N PRO A 36 -17.92 -13.14 -21.90
CA PRO A 36 -19.28 -13.66 -22.04
C PRO A 36 -19.33 -14.51 -23.33
N HIS A 37 -19.64 -15.80 -23.20
CA HIS A 37 -19.75 -16.68 -24.36
C HIS A 37 -20.92 -16.18 -25.19
N ARG A 38 -20.67 -15.98 -26.49
CA ARG A 38 -21.69 -15.56 -27.43
C ARG A 38 -22.66 -16.72 -27.65
N SER A 39 -23.85 -16.64 -27.07
CA SER A 39 -24.98 -17.44 -27.52
C SER A 39 -25.42 -16.93 -28.90
N MET A 40 -25.77 -17.81 -29.84
CA MET A 40 -26.44 -17.36 -31.08
C MET A 40 -27.73 -16.62 -30.68
N GLY A 41 -27.87 -15.35 -31.07
CA GLY A 41 -29.05 -14.53 -30.79
C GLY A 41 -28.87 -13.36 -29.80
N THR A 42 -27.71 -13.18 -29.16
CA THR A 42 -27.49 -12.03 -28.25
C THR A 42 -27.55 -10.69 -29.00
N THR A 43 -28.39 -9.77 -28.53
CA THR A 43 -28.47 -8.41 -29.09
C THR A 43 -27.22 -7.59 -28.73
N GLU A 44 -27.02 -6.46 -29.42
CA GLU A 44 -25.93 -5.53 -29.08
C GLU A 44 -26.06 -4.95 -27.66
N GLN A 45 -27.30 -4.75 -27.22
CA GLN A 45 -27.64 -4.21 -25.91
C GLN A 45 -27.33 -5.22 -24.79
N ASP A 46 -27.61 -6.51 -25.00
CA ASP A 46 -27.27 -7.58 -24.06
C ASP A 46 -25.76 -7.66 -23.87
N PHE A 47 -25.00 -7.68 -24.96
CA PHE A 47 -23.54 -7.72 -24.93
C PHE A 47 -22.95 -6.53 -24.15
N ARG A 48 -23.44 -5.32 -24.39
CA ARG A 48 -22.97 -4.11 -23.69
C ARG A 48 -23.24 -4.19 -22.20
N THR A 49 -24.42 -4.68 -21.81
CA THR A 49 -24.81 -4.82 -20.40
C THR A 49 -23.95 -5.85 -19.69
N ASP A 50 -23.75 -7.02 -20.29
CA ASP A 50 -22.89 -8.07 -19.74
C ASP A 50 -21.43 -7.63 -19.61
N PHE A 51 -20.90 -6.94 -20.63
CA PHE A 51 -19.56 -6.38 -20.59
C PHE A 51 -19.40 -5.34 -19.49
N LYS A 52 -20.36 -4.41 -19.37
CA LYS A 52 -20.40 -3.39 -18.31
C LYS A 52 -20.39 -4.03 -16.93
N LEU A 53 -21.30 -4.96 -16.68
CA LEU A 53 -21.40 -5.65 -15.39
C LEU A 53 -20.10 -6.40 -15.07
N HIS A 54 -19.52 -7.11 -16.04
CA HIS A 54 -18.26 -7.81 -15.82
C HIS A 54 -17.10 -6.86 -15.49
N ALA A 55 -16.98 -5.72 -16.21
CA ALA A 55 -15.97 -4.71 -15.95
C ALA A 55 -16.11 -4.07 -14.56
N LEU A 56 -17.34 -3.70 -14.16
CA LEU A 56 -17.63 -3.13 -12.85
C LEU A 56 -17.36 -4.13 -11.71
N ARG A 57 -17.75 -5.40 -11.88
CA ARG A 57 -17.43 -6.47 -10.91
C ARG A 57 -15.91 -6.67 -10.77
N ARG A 58 -15.17 -6.58 -11.87
CA ARG A 58 -13.70 -6.66 -11.85
C ARG A 58 -13.06 -5.43 -11.20
N PHE A 59 -13.62 -4.24 -11.39
CA PHE A 59 -13.19 -3.04 -10.68
C PHE A 59 -13.39 -3.20 -9.17
N LEU A 60 -14.58 -3.63 -8.72
CA LEU A 60 -14.85 -3.89 -7.30
C LEU A 60 -13.94 -4.99 -6.74
N TRP A 61 -13.64 -6.03 -7.53
CA TRP A 61 -12.67 -7.05 -7.15
C TRP A 61 -11.29 -6.45 -6.87
N TRP A 62 -10.78 -5.58 -7.76
CA TRP A 62 -9.51 -4.89 -7.55
C TRP A 62 -9.54 -3.96 -6.34
N ALA A 63 -10.59 -3.16 -6.21
CA ALA A 63 -10.78 -2.29 -5.05
C ALA A 63 -10.73 -3.08 -3.74
N ASN A 64 -11.33 -4.27 -3.70
CA ASN A 64 -11.31 -5.12 -2.52
C ASN A 64 -9.93 -5.78 -2.27
N VAL A 65 -9.17 -6.12 -3.31
CA VAL A 65 -7.76 -6.56 -3.16
C VAL A 65 -6.89 -5.44 -2.59
N VAL A 66 -7.03 -4.22 -3.12
CA VAL A 66 -6.34 -3.03 -2.61
C VAL A 66 -6.71 -2.80 -1.16
N SER A 67 -8.01 -2.77 -0.85
CA SER A 67 -8.51 -2.49 0.49
C SER A 67 -8.02 -3.51 1.52
N PHE A 68 -8.12 -4.81 1.22
CA PHE A 68 -7.58 -5.85 2.09
C PHE A 68 -6.08 -5.70 2.32
N SER A 69 -5.31 -5.48 1.26
CA SER A 69 -3.86 -5.35 1.36
C SER A 69 -3.44 -4.09 2.12
N ALA A 70 -4.19 -3.00 1.95
CA ALA A 70 -3.99 -1.76 2.67
C ALA A 70 -4.22 -1.94 4.17
N LEU A 71 -5.37 -2.52 4.56
CA LEU A 71 -5.71 -2.76 5.95
C LEU A 71 -4.71 -3.70 6.63
N VAL A 72 -4.36 -4.82 5.99
CA VAL A 72 -3.38 -5.77 6.54
C VAL A 72 -2.00 -5.12 6.69
N SER A 73 -1.54 -4.38 5.69
CA SER A 73 -0.21 -3.75 5.74
C SER A 73 -0.14 -2.57 6.72
N ALA A 74 -1.23 -1.81 6.85
CA ALA A 74 -1.36 -0.75 7.85
C ALA A 74 -1.32 -1.34 9.27
N LEU A 75 -2.13 -2.36 9.55
CA LEU A 75 -2.28 -2.94 10.89
C LEU A 75 -1.10 -3.81 11.33
N LEU A 76 -0.43 -4.51 10.41
CA LEU A 76 0.63 -5.46 10.74
C LEU A 76 2.05 -4.94 10.49
N ALA A 77 2.21 -3.84 9.75
CA ALA A 77 3.53 -3.27 9.48
C ALA A 77 3.58 -1.78 9.81
N ALA A 78 2.91 -0.92 9.05
CA ALA A 78 3.12 0.52 9.15
C ALA A 78 2.80 1.08 10.56
N TRP A 79 1.67 0.68 11.15
CA TRP A 79 1.26 1.13 12.47
C TRP A 79 2.14 0.58 13.62
N PRO A 80 2.23 -0.75 13.84
CA PRO A 80 3.06 -1.29 14.91
C PRO A 80 4.55 -1.00 14.68
N GLY A 81 5.01 -1.06 13.44
CA GLY A 81 6.39 -0.77 13.07
C GLY A 81 6.75 0.68 13.34
N GLY A 82 5.93 1.64 12.87
CA GLY A 82 6.17 3.06 13.15
C GLY A 82 6.22 3.35 14.65
N ARG A 83 5.36 2.68 15.44
CA ARG A 83 5.36 2.81 16.90
C ARG A 83 6.64 2.27 17.54
N LEU A 84 7.11 1.11 17.10
CA LEU A 84 8.34 0.51 17.59
C LEU A 84 9.57 1.32 17.19
N VAL A 85 9.62 1.83 15.96
CA VAL A 85 10.71 2.72 15.51
C VAL A 85 10.75 3.96 16.40
N MET A 86 9.62 4.65 16.59
CA MET A 86 9.57 5.82 17.48
C MET A 86 9.99 5.49 18.92
N ARG A 87 9.66 4.28 19.40
CA ARG A 87 10.06 3.87 20.76
C ARG A 87 11.57 3.62 20.85
N ILE A 88 12.13 2.88 19.90
CA ILE A 88 13.58 2.60 19.86
C ILE A 88 14.34 3.93 19.77
N LEU A 89 13.91 4.83 18.89
CA LEU A 89 14.54 6.15 18.74
C LEU A 89 14.44 6.98 20.01
N ALA A 90 13.29 6.97 20.70
CA ALA A 90 13.18 7.65 21.99
C ALA A 90 14.11 7.05 23.05
N ASP A 91 14.26 5.73 23.09
CA ASP A 91 15.14 5.05 24.04
C ASP A 91 16.64 5.27 23.73
N THR A 92 17.00 5.55 22.47
CA THR A 92 18.38 5.85 22.05
C THR A 92 18.72 7.34 21.99
N SER A 93 17.75 8.21 22.25
CA SER A 93 17.94 9.67 22.22
C SER A 93 18.46 10.21 23.55
N PRO A 94 19.17 11.35 23.57
CA PRO A 94 19.63 11.97 24.80
C PRO A 94 18.49 12.33 25.75
N ALA A 95 18.81 12.48 27.05
CA ALA A 95 17.83 12.86 28.07
C ALA A 95 17.12 14.20 27.76
N SER A 96 17.80 15.13 27.07
CA SER A 96 17.25 16.42 26.62
C SER A 96 16.13 16.28 25.58
N ALA A 97 15.99 15.13 24.93
CA ALA A 97 14.92 14.84 23.98
C ALA A 97 13.62 14.42 24.65
N GLN A 98 13.68 13.86 25.86
CA GLN A 98 12.53 13.27 26.54
C GLN A 98 11.49 14.33 26.90
N GLY A 99 10.21 14.02 26.64
CA GLY A 99 9.11 14.94 26.93
C GLY A 99 9.05 16.17 26.01
N ARG A 100 9.90 16.28 24.98
CA ARG A 100 9.75 17.29 23.94
C ARG A 100 8.61 16.93 22.99
N LEU A 101 7.98 17.96 22.44
CA LEU A 101 6.92 17.83 21.45
C LEU A 101 7.55 17.63 20.05
N THR A 102 7.09 16.62 19.32
CA THR A 102 7.44 16.39 17.91
C THR A 102 6.54 17.20 16.99
N GLU A 103 6.89 17.25 15.70
CA GLU A 103 6.06 17.88 14.66
C GLU A 103 4.64 17.27 14.62
N ALA A 104 4.56 15.94 14.80
CA ALA A 104 3.31 15.20 14.91
C ALA A 104 2.52 15.42 16.22
N GLN A 105 2.83 16.45 17.01
CA GLN A 105 2.18 16.80 18.28
C GLN A 105 2.21 15.65 19.31
N ALA A 106 3.28 14.86 19.31
CA ALA A 106 3.49 13.75 20.23
C ALA A 106 4.66 14.04 21.16
N PHE A 107 4.59 13.54 22.40
CA PHE A 107 5.70 13.66 23.34
C PHE A 107 6.69 12.50 23.16
N VAL A 108 7.96 12.85 22.95
CA VAL A 108 9.06 11.86 22.86
C VAL A 108 9.13 11.06 24.15
N GLY A 109 9.22 9.73 24.03
CA GLY A 109 9.37 8.82 25.17
C GLY A 109 8.08 8.45 25.90
N ILE A 110 6.94 9.08 25.58
CA ILE A 110 5.66 8.88 26.29
C ILE A 110 4.60 8.25 25.38
N PRO A 111 4.43 6.91 25.43
CA PRO A 111 3.41 6.24 24.62
C PRO A 111 1.99 6.55 25.10
N SER A 112 1.25 7.38 24.36
CA SER A 112 -0.19 7.62 24.60
C SER A 112 -1.09 6.79 23.68
N VAL A 113 -2.31 6.47 24.12
CA VAL A 113 -3.34 5.83 23.26
C VAL A 113 -3.69 6.75 22.09
N GLY A 114 -3.90 8.04 22.38
CA GLY A 114 -4.24 9.05 21.38
C GLY A 114 -3.20 9.14 20.26
N GLY A 115 -1.90 9.25 20.61
CA GLY A 115 -0.82 9.27 19.62
C GLY A 115 -0.70 7.95 18.85
N THR A 116 -1.02 6.83 19.49
CA THR A 116 -1.04 5.51 18.82
C THR A 116 -2.17 5.45 17.79
N MET A 117 -3.37 5.94 18.11
CA MET A 117 -4.50 6.02 17.18
C MET A 117 -4.27 7.04 16.08
N ALA A 118 -3.68 8.20 16.40
CA ALA A 118 -3.30 9.20 15.40
C ALA A 118 -2.32 8.61 14.37
N LEU A 119 -1.30 7.86 14.83
CA LEU A 119 -0.38 7.16 13.93
C LEU A 119 -1.11 6.17 13.01
N LEU A 120 -2.13 5.46 13.50
CA LEU A 120 -2.93 4.56 12.68
C LEU A 120 -3.68 5.32 11.58
N PHE A 121 -4.44 6.35 11.94
CA PHE A 121 -5.34 7.05 11.01
C PHE A 121 -4.62 8.01 10.05
N PHE A 122 -3.58 8.69 10.51
CA PHE A 122 -2.89 9.74 9.73
C PHE A 122 -1.55 9.28 9.16
N GLY A 123 -0.96 8.17 9.64
CA GLY A 123 0.26 7.60 9.09
C GLY A 123 0.02 6.27 8.37
N ALA A 124 -0.39 5.25 9.14
CA ALA A 124 -0.40 3.87 8.67
C ALA A 124 -1.47 3.57 7.62
N LEU A 125 -2.70 4.06 7.78
CA LEU A 125 -3.76 3.87 6.80
C LEU A 125 -3.43 4.56 5.46
N PRO A 126 -3.06 5.86 5.40
CA PRO A 126 -2.61 6.50 4.17
C PRO A 126 -1.46 5.74 3.48
N ALA A 127 -0.41 5.38 4.23
CA ALA A 127 0.73 4.64 3.70
C ALA A 127 0.31 3.26 3.16
N GLY A 128 -0.55 2.54 3.90
CA GLY A 128 -1.08 1.25 3.50
C GLY A 128 -1.90 1.32 2.21
N PHE A 129 -2.80 2.30 2.09
CA PHE A 129 -3.61 2.51 0.89
C PHE A 129 -2.76 2.94 -0.31
N LEU A 130 -1.84 3.89 -0.13
CA LEU A 130 -0.92 4.31 -1.19
C LEU A 130 -0.12 3.11 -1.72
N ALA A 131 0.51 2.35 -0.83
CA ALA A 131 1.29 1.17 -1.19
C ALA A 131 0.43 0.11 -1.88
N ALA A 132 -0.77 -0.17 -1.38
CA ALA A 132 -1.68 -1.17 -1.95
C ALA A 132 -2.26 -0.77 -3.31
N ILE A 133 -2.42 0.53 -3.59
CA ILE A 133 -2.84 1.04 -4.90
C ILE A 133 -1.70 0.92 -5.92
N LEU A 134 -0.48 1.31 -5.52
CA LEU A 134 0.67 1.34 -6.40
C LEU A 134 1.21 -0.06 -6.72
N PHE A 135 1.19 -0.99 -5.76
CA PHE A 135 1.75 -2.33 -5.95
C PHE A 135 1.18 -3.07 -7.17
N PRO A 136 -0.16 -3.17 -7.37
CA PRO A 136 -0.73 -3.76 -8.58
C PRO A 136 -0.25 -3.12 -9.89
N LEU A 137 0.05 -1.82 -9.90
CA LEU A 137 0.48 -1.11 -11.10
C LEU A 137 1.89 -1.56 -11.51
N VAL A 138 2.79 -1.70 -10.53
CA VAL A 138 4.21 -1.95 -10.76
C VAL A 138 4.60 -3.43 -10.72
N ARG A 139 3.82 -4.29 -10.05
CA ARG A 139 4.17 -5.71 -9.78
C ARG A 139 4.59 -6.52 -11.01
N ARG A 140 4.09 -6.15 -12.20
CA ARG A 140 4.36 -6.87 -13.45
C ARG A 140 5.80 -6.67 -13.96
N TRP A 141 6.48 -5.63 -13.49
CA TRP A 141 7.85 -5.29 -13.83
C TRP A 141 8.84 -5.62 -12.69
N LEU A 142 8.33 -6.12 -11.57
CA LEU A 142 9.15 -6.57 -10.45
C LEU A 142 9.53 -8.06 -10.62
N PRO A 143 10.63 -8.50 -10.00
CA PRO A 143 10.98 -9.92 -9.95
C PRO A 143 9.83 -10.76 -9.38
N ARG A 144 9.61 -11.94 -9.95
CA ARG A 144 8.57 -12.85 -9.45
C ARG A 144 8.99 -13.46 -8.11
N GLY A 145 8.00 -13.81 -7.30
CA GLY A 145 8.21 -14.50 -6.02
C GLY A 145 8.42 -13.56 -4.83
N ARG A 146 9.18 -14.01 -3.84
CA ARG A 146 9.29 -13.37 -2.52
C ARG A 146 9.95 -12.00 -2.51
N LEU A 147 10.75 -11.69 -3.54
CA LEU A 147 11.49 -10.43 -3.62
C LEU A 147 10.64 -9.26 -4.15
N ALA A 148 9.49 -9.52 -4.80
CA ALA A 148 8.63 -8.46 -5.34
C ALA A 148 8.23 -7.44 -4.27
N GLY A 149 7.85 -7.92 -3.08
CA GLY A 149 7.35 -7.07 -2.01
C GLY A 149 8.45 -6.19 -1.38
N PRO A 150 9.58 -6.74 -0.91
CA PRO A 150 10.69 -5.94 -0.40
C PRO A 150 11.21 -4.92 -1.43
N LEU A 151 11.39 -5.33 -2.69
CA LEU A 151 11.84 -4.40 -3.74
C LEU A 151 10.81 -3.30 -4.00
N PHE A 152 9.52 -3.62 -3.94
CA PHE A 152 8.49 -2.59 -4.01
C PHE A 152 8.56 -1.61 -2.82
N GLY A 153 8.78 -2.12 -1.60
CA GLY A 153 9.00 -1.29 -0.42
C GLY A 153 10.20 -0.36 -0.58
N LEU A 154 11.30 -0.85 -1.15
CA LEU A 154 12.47 -0.06 -1.48
C LEU A 154 12.17 1.02 -2.52
N LEU A 155 11.43 0.69 -3.58
CA LEU A 155 11.02 1.67 -4.59
C LEU A 155 10.15 2.78 -3.98
N LEU A 156 9.17 2.41 -3.14
CA LEU A 156 8.35 3.39 -2.43
C LEU A 156 9.20 4.29 -1.51
N LEU A 157 10.17 3.70 -0.81
CA LEU A 157 11.09 4.46 0.03
C LEU A 157 11.86 5.50 -0.80
N VAL A 158 12.37 5.12 -1.96
CA VAL A 158 13.11 6.04 -2.85
C VAL A 158 12.18 7.10 -3.46
N TRP A 159 10.96 6.73 -3.88
CA TRP A 159 10.06 7.64 -4.58
C TRP A 159 9.34 8.62 -3.67
N VAL A 160 9.02 8.18 -2.45
CA VAL A 160 8.12 8.90 -1.53
C VAL A 160 8.81 9.27 -0.23
N GLY A 161 9.81 8.52 0.20
CA GLY A 161 10.44 8.69 1.51
C GLY A 161 11.07 10.07 1.72
N SER A 162 11.65 10.67 0.68
CA SER A 162 12.22 12.02 0.78
C SER A 162 11.19 13.15 0.65
N LEU A 163 9.96 12.83 0.24
CA LEU A 163 8.87 13.79 0.05
C LEU A 163 7.90 13.81 1.22
N MET A 164 7.93 12.78 2.07
CA MET A 164 6.98 12.58 3.15
C MET A 164 7.69 12.22 4.45
N ASP A 165 7.01 12.48 5.56
CA ASP A 165 7.49 12.03 6.86
C ASP A 165 7.63 10.50 6.90
N PRO A 166 8.66 9.99 7.60
CA PRO A 166 9.60 10.76 8.42
C PRO A 166 10.85 11.21 7.66
N LEU A 167 11.19 10.66 6.49
CA LEU A 167 12.52 10.78 5.86
C LEU A 167 12.73 12.01 4.96
N ARG A 168 11.89 13.05 5.09
CA ARG A 168 12.16 14.34 4.44
C ARG A 168 13.31 15.07 5.13
N ALA A 169 14.14 15.75 4.34
CA ALA A 169 15.40 16.35 4.83
C ALA A 169 15.17 17.50 5.85
N ASP A 170 14.05 18.19 5.74
CA ASP A 170 13.63 19.30 6.58
C ASP A 170 12.85 18.86 7.84
N ASN A 171 12.69 17.56 8.07
CA ASN A 171 12.00 17.07 9.27
C ASN A 171 12.76 17.49 10.53
N ILE A 172 12.10 18.32 11.34
CA ILE A 172 12.64 18.86 12.59
C ILE A 172 12.81 17.79 13.67
N ASP A 173 12.06 16.69 13.58
CA ASP A 173 12.11 15.60 14.56
C ASP A 173 13.51 14.98 14.63
N PHE A 174 14.27 14.93 13.53
CA PHE A 174 15.65 14.43 13.55
C PHE A 174 16.66 15.35 14.24
N ASN A 175 16.26 16.58 14.62
CA ASN A 175 17.04 17.44 15.51
C ASN A 175 16.72 17.18 16.99
N ILE A 176 15.72 16.34 17.26
CA ILE A 176 15.22 16.03 18.60
C ILE A 176 15.54 14.57 18.94
N VAL A 177 15.31 13.64 18.01
CA VAL A 177 15.53 12.21 18.20
C VAL A 177 16.71 11.70 17.38
N GLY A 178 17.56 10.90 18.02
CA GLY A 178 18.76 10.33 17.42
C GLY A 178 19.10 8.93 17.95
N PRO A 179 20.15 8.30 17.40
CA PRO A 179 21.01 8.83 16.33
C PRO A 179 20.38 8.71 14.92
N GLY A 180 20.62 9.69 14.04
CA GLY A 180 19.93 9.78 12.74
C GLY A 180 20.14 8.58 11.80
N TRP A 181 21.33 7.97 11.81
CA TRP A 181 21.60 6.76 11.02
C TRP A 181 20.71 5.58 11.42
N LEU A 182 20.37 5.46 12.71
CA LEU A 182 19.51 4.40 13.23
C LEU A 182 18.08 4.61 12.74
N SER A 183 17.60 5.86 12.70
CA SER A 183 16.31 6.20 12.12
C SER A 183 16.20 5.76 10.67
N VAL A 184 17.20 6.08 9.85
CA VAL A 184 17.24 5.66 8.44
C VAL A 184 17.18 4.15 8.33
N ALA A 185 18.00 3.42 9.10
CA ALA A 185 18.03 1.95 9.07
C ALA A 185 16.68 1.34 9.47
N LEU A 186 16.06 1.85 10.54
CA LEU A 186 14.77 1.38 11.05
C LEU A 186 13.63 1.64 10.06
N TYR A 187 13.55 2.85 9.49
CA TYR A 187 12.52 3.18 8.51
C TYR A 187 12.74 2.48 7.17
N ALA A 188 13.99 2.24 6.76
CA ALA A 188 14.28 1.42 5.58
C ALA A 188 13.83 -0.04 5.79
N GLY A 189 14.17 -0.63 6.94
CA GLY A 189 13.70 -1.97 7.30
C GLY A 189 12.17 -2.06 7.34
N LEU A 190 11.51 -1.05 7.92
CA LEU A 190 10.06 -0.95 7.95
C LEU A 190 9.45 -0.85 6.55
N ALA A 191 10.03 -0.05 5.65
CA ALA A 191 9.55 0.10 4.28
C ALA A 191 9.64 -1.22 3.49
N LEU A 192 10.76 -1.95 3.63
CA LEU A 192 10.93 -3.28 3.04
C LEU A 192 9.87 -4.27 3.54
N LEU A 193 9.66 -4.31 4.87
CA LEU A 193 8.65 -5.17 5.48
C LEU A 193 7.24 -4.77 5.04
N HIS A 194 6.94 -3.48 5.00
CA HIS A 194 5.63 -2.96 4.59
C HIS A 194 5.30 -3.38 3.15
N GLY A 195 6.23 -3.19 2.21
CA GLY A 195 6.08 -3.66 0.83
C GLY A 195 5.92 -5.19 0.75
N ALA A 196 6.65 -5.95 1.58
CA ALA A 196 6.51 -7.40 1.67
C ALA A 196 5.11 -7.84 2.13
N VAL A 197 4.57 -7.20 3.17
CA VAL A 197 3.22 -7.49 3.68
C VAL A 197 2.16 -7.15 2.65
N VAL A 198 2.27 -6.00 1.95
CA VAL A 198 1.35 -5.61 0.87
C VAL A 198 1.32 -6.70 -0.21
N ALA A 199 2.48 -7.13 -0.71
CA ALA A 199 2.57 -8.15 -1.75
C ALA A 199 1.98 -9.51 -1.29
N ALA A 200 2.32 -9.93 -0.07
CA ALA A 200 1.83 -11.16 0.53
C ALA A 200 0.30 -11.17 0.69
N ALA A 201 -0.27 -10.07 1.23
CA ALA A 201 -1.70 -9.91 1.43
C ALA A 201 -2.46 -9.87 0.10
N ALA A 202 -1.98 -9.09 -0.88
CA ALA A 202 -2.59 -8.98 -2.20
C ALA A 202 -2.60 -10.33 -2.93
N GLY A 203 -1.47 -11.04 -2.89
CA GLY A 203 -1.38 -12.39 -3.41
C GLY A 203 -2.38 -13.32 -2.71
N TRP A 204 -2.36 -13.38 -1.39
CA TRP A 204 -3.21 -14.29 -0.61
C TRP A 204 -4.71 -14.07 -0.87
N TRP A 205 -5.17 -12.82 -0.86
CA TRP A 205 -6.57 -12.48 -0.98
C TRP A 205 -7.11 -12.64 -2.40
N SER A 206 -6.34 -12.23 -3.41
CA SER A 206 -6.76 -12.36 -4.81
C SER A 206 -7.10 -13.80 -5.21
N ARG A 207 -6.42 -14.80 -4.64
CA ARG A 207 -6.75 -16.22 -4.89
C ARG A 207 -8.05 -16.70 -4.25
N ARG A 208 -8.54 -16.03 -3.20
CA ARG A 208 -9.75 -16.40 -2.46
C ARG A 208 -10.96 -15.59 -2.87
N LEU A 209 -10.74 -14.42 -3.44
CA LEU A 209 -11.79 -13.46 -3.74
C LEU A 209 -12.54 -13.87 -5.01
N PRO A 210 -13.82 -14.29 -4.93
CA PRO A 210 -14.66 -14.46 -6.11
C PRO A 210 -15.02 -13.10 -6.72
N LEU A 211 -15.44 -13.09 -7.98
CA LEU A 211 -16.13 -11.93 -8.55
C LEU A 211 -17.44 -11.65 -7.80
N TRP A 212 -17.81 -10.37 -7.72
CA TRP A 212 -19.01 -9.94 -7.02
C TRP A 212 -20.27 -10.62 -7.56
N ARG A 213 -21.03 -11.21 -6.64
CA ARG A 213 -22.37 -11.78 -6.78
C ARG A 213 -23.04 -11.75 -5.40
N PRO A 214 -24.38 -11.78 -5.27
CA PRO A 214 -25.05 -11.64 -3.97
C PRO A 214 -24.51 -12.60 -2.88
N GLY A 215 -24.29 -13.88 -3.20
CA GLY A 215 -23.72 -14.86 -2.26
C GLY A 215 -22.23 -14.66 -1.90
N ALA A 216 -21.54 -13.71 -2.53
CA ALA A 216 -20.14 -13.38 -2.28
C ALA A 216 -19.95 -12.16 -1.36
N ALA A 217 -21.03 -11.56 -0.85
CA ALA A 217 -20.96 -10.32 -0.06
C ALA A 217 -19.96 -10.37 1.11
N LYS A 218 -19.88 -11.52 1.82
CA LYS A 218 -18.92 -11.72 2.92
C LYS A 218 -17.44 -11.54 2.52
N PHE A 219 -17.08 -11.78 1.26
CA PHE A 219 -15.72 -11.58 0.76
C PHE A 219 -15.40 -10.11 0.47
N TYR A 220 -16.36 -9.21 0.56
CA TYR A 220 -16.19 -7.78 0.30
C TYR A 220 -16.28 -6.94 1.58
N VAL A 221 -16.30 -7.59 2.75
CA VAL A 221 -16.15 -6.92 4.06
C VAL A 221 -14.88 -6.05 4.11
N PRO A 222 -13.71 -6.46 3.56
CA PRO A 222 -12.54 -5.58 3.56
C PRO A 222 -12.77 -4.27 2.80
N LEU A 223 -13.42 -4.32 1.63
CA LEU A 223 -13.78 -3.11 0.87
C LEU A 223 -14.63 -2.15 1.69
N LEU A 224 -15.65 -2.66 2.38
CA LEU A 224 -16.49 -1.85 3.26
C LEU A 224 -15.70 -1.29 4.45
N ALA A 225 -14.91 -2.14 5.12
CA ALA A 225 -14.08 -1.72 6.24
C ALA A 225 -13.08 -0.64 5.83
N GLY A 226 -12.42 -0.78 4.67
CA GLY A 226 -11.50 0.22 4.15
C GLY A 226 -12.20 1.52 3.75
N ALA A 227 -13.42 1.45 3.21
CA ALA A 227 -14.21 2.62 2.90
C ALA A 227 -14.61 3.41 4.17
N ILE A 228 -14.95 2.71 5.25
CA ILE A 228 -15.31 3.31 6.54
C ILE A 228 -14.08 3.89 7.24
N LEU A 229 -13.00 3.10 7.34
CA LEU A 229 -11.79 3.47 8.08
C LEU A 229 -10.96 4.54 7.36
N PHE A 230 -11.07 4.64 6.03
CA PHE A 230 -10.34 5.61 5.24
C PHE A 230 -11.24 6.23 4.15
N PRO A 231 -12.07 7.24 4.50
CA PRO A 231 -13.02 7.87 3.59
C PRO A 231 -12.45 8.36 2.25
N PRO A 232 -11.21 8.88 2.15
CA PRO A 232 -10.63 9.23 0.84
C PRO A 232 -10.60 8.06 -0.13
N PHE A 233 -10.36 6.83 0.34
CA PHE A 233 -10.43 5.64 -0.50
C PHE A 233 -11.86 5.33 -0.96
N ALA A 234 -12.87 5.52 -0.11
CA ALA A 234 -14.27 5.37 -0.51
C ALA A 234 -14.61 6.30 -1.68
N VAL A 235 -14.18 7.57 -1.60
CA VAL A 235 -14.36 8.56 -2.68
C VAL A 235 -13.67 8.09 -3.96
N LEU A 236 -12.42 7.62 -3.89
CA LEU A 236 -11.71 7.09 -5.07
C LEU A 236 -12.42 5.89 -5.70
N VAL A 237 -12.98 4.99 -4.90
CA VAL A 237 -13.73 3.82 -5.38
C VAL A 237 -15.01 4.26 -6.08
N VAL A 238 -15.79 5.16 -5.47
CA VAL A 238 -17.03 5.67 -6.07
C VAL A 238 -16.75 6.40 -7.37
N LEU A 239 -15.78 7.32 -7.38
CA LEU A 239 -15.39 8.05 -8.60
C LEU A 239 -14.89 7.11 -9.68
N GLY A 240 -14.00 6.16 -9.36
CA GLY A 240 -13.52 5.18 -10.32
C GLY A 240 -14.64 4.31 -10.89
N TYR A 241 -15.62 3.93 -10.06
CA TYR A 241 -16.79 3.18 -10.49
C TYR A 241 -17.67 3.98 -11.45
N LEU A 242 -17.99 5.23 -11.09
CA LEU A 242 -18.82 6.12 -11.91
C LEU A 242 -18.15 6.48 -13.23
N LEU A 243 -16.85 6.79 -13.21
CA LEU A 243 -16.08 7.08 -14.42
C LEU A 243 -16.03 5.87 -15.35
N LEU A 244 -15.80 4.67 -14.81
CA LEU A 244 -15.84 3.44 -15.60
C LEU A 244 -17.23 3.19 -16.19
N PHE A 245 -18.29 3.37 -15.39
CA PHE A 245 -19.67 3.22 -15.85
C PHE A 245 -20.00 4.20 -16.98
N LEU A 246 -19.65 5.47 -16.81
CA LEU A 246 -19.87 6.53 -17.80
C LEU A 246 -19.08 6.25 -19.08
N TRP A 247 -17.79 5.94 -18.96
CA TRP A 247 -16.94 5.62 -20.11
C TRP A 247 -17.51 4.44 -20.91
N LEU A 248 -17.90 3.35 -20.24
CA LEU A 248 -18.51 2.20 -20.91
C LEU A 248 -19.89 2.48 -21.51
N SER A 249 -20.55 3.55 -21.07
CA SER A 249 -21.86 3.97 -21.60
C SER A 249 -21.72 4.78 -22.88
N VAL A 250 -20.64 5.55 -23.02
CA VAL A 250 -20.38 6.40 -24.18
C VAL A 250 -19.59 5.65 -25.27
N VAL A 251 -18.72 4.70 -24.92
CA VAL A 251 -17.85 4.01 -25.89
C VAL A 251 -18.66 3.13 -26.87
N PRO A 252 -18.39 3.21 -28.19
CA PRO A 252 -19.03 2.37 -29.19
C PRO A 252 -18.79 0.87 -28.96
N VAL A 253 -19.81 0.04 -29.18
CA VAL A 253 -19.68 -1.42 -28.97
C VAL A 253 -18.68 -2.04 -29.94
N SER A 254 -18.53 -1.48 -31.15
CA SER A 254 -17.48 -1.88 -32.10
C SER A 254 -16.07 -1.77 -31.50
N TRP A 255 -15.81 -0.71 -30.72
CA TRP A 255 -14.57 -0.50 -29.97
C TRP A 255 -14.41 -1.51 -28.83
N LEU A 256 -15.49 -1.82 -28.11
CA LEU A 256 -15.46 -2.83 -27.04
C LEU A 256 -15.19 -4.24 -27.60
N ARG A 257 -15.74 -4.56 -28.78
CA ARG A 257 -15.51 -5.82 -29.50
C ARG A 257 -14.10 -5.91 -30.08
N SER A 258 -13.60 -4.81 -30.64
CA SER A 258 -12.29 -4.72 -31.26
C SER A 258 -11.15 -4.50 -30.26
N ALA A 259 -11.47 -4.25 -28.99
CA ALA A 259 -10.53 -4.30 -27.88
C ALA A 259 -9.91 -5.69 -27.81
N ARG A 260 -8.89 -5.90 -28.65
CA ARG A 260 -7.95 -7.01 -28.56
C ARG A 260 -7.41 -6.99 -27.13
N PRO A 261 -7.11 -8.16 -26.52
CA PRO A 261 -6.36 -8.18 -25.27
C PRO A 261 -5.16 -7.26 -25.49
N ARG A 262 -5.14 -6.13 -24.74
CA ARG A 262 -4.17 -5.04 -24.94
C ARG A 262 -2.82 -5.68 -25.18
N ARG A 263 -2.15 -5.34 -26.30
CA ARG A 263 -0.73 -5.63 -26.49
C ARG A 263 -0.07 -5.28 -25.16
N THR A 264 0.33 -6.31 -24.42
CA THR A 264 0.93 -6.14 -23.11
C THR A 264 2.10 -5.21 -23.32
N VAL A 265 2.06 -4.04 -22.67
CA VAL A 265 3.21 -3.12 -22.66
C VAL A 265 4.45 -3.96 -22.42
N PRO A 266 5.42 -3.97 -23.35
CA PRO A 266 6.58 -4.84 -23.22
C PRO A 266 7.21 -4.65 -21.85
N ALA A 267 7.64 -5.74 -21.22
CA ALA A 267 8.16 -5.69 -19.85
C ALA A 267 9.29 -4.66 -19.70
N TRP A 268 10.11 -4.49 -20.74
CA TRP A 268 11.21 -3.54 -20.79
C TRP A 268 10.76 -2.06 -20.72
N VAL A 269 9.58 -1.70 -21.25
CA VAL A 269 9.10 -0.30 -21.22
C VAL A 269 8.81 0.12 -19.79
N GLY A 270 8.08 -0.72 -19.04
CA GLY A 270 7.76 -0.38 -17.65
C GLY A 270 8.94 -0.57 -16.70
N ALA A 271 9.83 -1.52 -16.97
CA ALA A 271 11.11 -1.59 -16.26
C ALA A 271 11.94 -0.31 -16.50
N GLY A 272 12.01 0.16 -17.74
CA GLY A 272 12.66 1.43 -18.10
C GLY A 272 12.03 2.62 -17.38
N ALA A 273 10.70 2.70 -17.33
CA ALA A 273 10.01 3.75 -16.57
C ALA A 273 10.32 3.71 -15.06
N ILE A 274 10.35 2.52 -14.45
CA ILE A 274 10.75 2.35 -13.05
C ILE A 274 12.19 2.82 -12.84
N VAL A 275 13.11 2.45 -13.72
CA VAL A 275 14.52 2.87 -13.64
C VAL A 275 14.64 4.38 -13.76
N LEU A 276 13.96 5.00 -14.73
CA LEU A 276 13.98 6.45 -14.93
C LEU A 276 13.40 7.22 -13.74
N ILE A 277 12.24 6.82 -13.23
CA ILE A 277 11.62 7.45 -12.05
C ILE A 277 12.53 7.30 -10.83
N SER A 278 13.12 6.12 -10.64
CA SER A 278 14.04 5.87 -9.54
C SER A 278 15.31 6.71 -9.67
N ALA A 279 15.88 6.81 -10.86
CA ALA A 279 17.06 7.64 -11.11
C ALA A 279 16.79 9.13 -10.88
N ALA A 280 15.58 9.61 -11.21
CA ALA A 280 15.18 10.99 -10.94
C ALA A 280 14.97 11.27 -9.45
N ALA A 281 14.45 10.30 -8.68
CA ALA A 281 14.20 10.44 -7.24
C ALA A 281 15.47 10.23 -6.38
N LEU A 282 16.44 9.46 -6.88
CA LEU A 282 17.60 9.01 -6.12
C LEU A 282 18.47 10.15 -5.55
N PRO A 283 18.78 11.25 -6.28
CA PRO A 283 19.59 12.33 -5.74
C PRO A 283 18.96 13.01 -4.51
N VAL A 284 17.65 13.26 -4.56
CA VAL A 284 16.90 13.88 -3.46
C VAL A 284 16.86 12.92 -2.26
N PHE A 285 16.62 11.64 -2.52
CA PHE A 285 16.62 10.61 -1.48
C PHE A 285 17.98 10.45 -0.81
N ILE A 286 19.07 10.35 -1.58
CA ILE A 286 20.44 10.25 -1.03
C ILE A 286 20.77 11.50 -0.21
N SER A 287 20.44 12.69 -0.71
CA SER A 287 20.67 13.95 0.00
C SER A 287 19.95 13.95 1.36
N ALA A 288 18.69 13.53 1.39
CA ALA A 288 17.92 13.41 2.63
C ALA A 288 18.55 12.39 3.58
N VAL A 289 18.90 11.19 3.11
CA VAL A 289 19.54 10.14 3.92
C VAL A 289 20.87 10.61 4.51
N VAL A 290 21.73 11.25 3.71
CA VAL A 290 23.02 11.77 4.19
C VAL A 290 22.81 12.88 5.21
N SER A 291 21.88 13.82 4.96
CA SER A 291 21.55 14.91 5.89
C SER A 291 21.00 14.40 7.23
N ILE A 292 20.18 13.35 7.21
CA ILE A 292 19.62 12.76 8.44
C ILE A 292 20.71 11.96 9.17
N SER A 293 21.50 11.17 8.44
CA SER A 293 22.50 10.28 9.04
C SER A 293 23.65 11.04 9.70
N SER A 294 23.97 12.24 9.22
CA SER A 294 25.03 13.08 9.80
C SER A 294 24.60 13.82 11.06
N ARG A 295 23.31 13.81 11.43
CA ARG A 295 22.83 14.41 12.68
C ARG A 295 23.13 13.47 13.84
N ALA A 296 24.12 13.85 14.64
CA ALA A 296 24.31 13.33 15.98
C ALA A 296 23.22 13.95 16.86
N GLY A 297 22.17 13.17 17.15
CA GLY A 297 21.11 13.59 18.06
C GLY A 297 21.59 13.81 19.48
#